data_AF-A0A6V7HT61-F1
#
_entry.id   AF-A0A6V7HT61-F1
#
_cell.length_a   1.000
_cell.length_b   1.000
_cell.length_c   1.000
_cell.angle_alpha   90.00
_cell.angle_beta   90.00
_cell.angle_gamma   90.00
#
_symmetry.space_group_name_H-M   'P 1'
#
loop_
_entity.id
_entity.type
_entity.pdbx_description
1 polymer ?
#
loop_
_entity_poly.entity_id
_entity_poly.type
_entity_poly.pdbx_seq_one_letter_code
_entity_poly.pdbx_strand_id
1 'polypeptide(L)' 'GLKMAENIRREIFTQIESSNWLNSAGKKAMLNKLNNMKVFLGFPDWYKNKTAVKASYKG' A
#
# COMPACT_ATOMS: atom_id res chain seq x y z
N GLY A 1 6.22 -11.73 1.00
CA GLY A 1 5.96 -10.29 1.12
C GLY A 1 4.89 -9.84 0.16
N LEU A 2 5.25 -9.54 -1.10
CA LEU A 2 4.34 -8.90 -2.07
C LEU A 2 3.03 -9.67 -2.31
N LYS A 3 3.12 -10.99 -2.54
CA LYS A 3 1.93 -11.84 -2.74
C LYS A 3 0.95 -11.80 -1.54
N MET A 4 1.47 -11.69 -0.31
CA MET A 4 0.63 -11.58 0.89
C MET A 4 -0.03 -10.21 0.97
N ALA A 5 0.68 -9.12 0.64
CA ALA A 5 0.11 -7.79 0.59
C ALA A 5 -1.02 -7.69 -0.46
N GLU A 6 -0.85 -8.30 -1.63
CA GLU A 6 -1.90 -8.35 -2.66
C GLU A 6 -3.12 -9.18 -2.23
N ASN A 7 -2.90 -10.30 -1.53
CA ASN A 7 -3.99 -11.10 -0.98
C ASN A 7 -4.80 -10.29 0.06
N ILE A 8 -4.12 -9.58 0.95
CA ILE A 8 -4.76 -8.69 1.94
C ILE A 8 -5.54 -7.57 1.23
N ARG A 9 -4.95 -6.95 0.20
CA ARG A 9 -5.62 -5.90 -0.59
C ARG A 9 -6.92 -6.41 -1.20
N ARG A 10 -6.90 -7.62 -1.76
CA ARG A 10 -8.09 -8.27 -2.34
C ARG A 10 -9.16 -8.55 -1.30
N GLU A 11 -8.77 -9.05 -0.14
CA GLU A 11 -9.70 -9.33 0.94
C GLU A 11 -10.37 -8.04 1.45
N ILE A 12 -9.61 -6.96 1.65
CA ILE A 12 -10.16 -5.66 2.03
C ILE A 12 -11.14 -5.13 0.95
N PHE A 13 -10.80 -5.30 -0.34
CA PHE A 13 -11.71 -4.94 -1.44
C PHE A 13 -13.05 -5.68 -1.30
N THR A 14 -13.02 -7.00 -1.12
CA THR A 14 -14.23 -7.81 -0.94
C THR A 14 -15.06 -7.34 0.25
N GLN A 15 -14.42 -7.04 1.39
CA GLN A 15 -15.12 -6.58 2.59
C GLN A 15 -15.78 -5.20 2.42
N ILE A 16 -15.14 -4.28 1.68
CA ILE A 16 -15.74 -2.97 1.37
C ILE A 16 -16.97 -3.15 0.49
N GLU A 17 -16.86 -3.95 -0.58
CA GLU A 17 -17.97 -4.24 -1.50
C GLU A 17 -19.15 -4.91 -0.77
N SER A 18 -18.89 -5.90 0.08
CA SER A 18 -19.91 -6.65 0.80
C SER A 18 -20.48 -5.94 2.03
N SER A 19 -19.96 -4.77 2.41
CA SER A 19 -20.41 -4.07 3.61
C SER A 19 -21.83 -3.49 3.45
N ASN A 20 -22.67 -3.68 4.46
CA ASN A 20 -24.04 -3.14 4.49
C ASN A 20 -24.16 -1.81 5.24
N TRP A 21 -23.12 -1.42 5.97
CA TRP A 21 -23.10 -0.20 6.78
C TRP A 21 -22.51 1.01 6.02
N LEU A 22 -21.78 0.78 4.93
CA LEU A 22 -21.30 1.83 4.04
C LEU A 22 -22.32 2.11 2.94
N ASN A 23 -22.68 3.38 2.80
CA ASN A 23 -23.38 3.85 1.61
C ASN A 23 -22.43 3.87 0.38
N SER A 24 -23.00 4.05 -0.82
CA SER A 24 -22.23 3.99 -2.07
C SER A 24 -21.09 5.01 -2.15
N ALA A 25 -21.26 6.20 -1.58
CA ALA A 25 -20.22 7.23 -1.53
C ALA A 25 -19.06 6.81 -0.62
N GLY A 26 -19.36 6.23 0.55
CA GLY A 26 -18.38 5.69 1.49
C GLY A 26 -17.59 4.53 0.89
N LYS A 27 -18.27 3.58 0.24
CA LYS A 27 -17.61 2.49 -0.50
C LYS A 27 -16.64 3.04 -1.54
N LYS A 28 -17.10 3.97 -2.39
CA LYS A 28 -16.26 4.61 -3.42
C LYS A 28 -15.02 5.29 -2.83
N ALA A 29 -15.17 6.03 -1.73
CA ALA A 29 -14.05 6.69 -1.06
C ALA A 29 -13.02 5.69 -0.52
N MET A 30 -13.47 4.61 0.12
CA MET A 30 -12.58 3.58 0.65
C MET A 30 -11.86 2.79 -0.45
N LEU A 31 -12.55 2.44 -1.53
CA LEU A 31 -11.95 1.78 -2.68
C LEU A 31 -10.90 2.67 -3.36
N ASN A 32 -11.18 3.97 -3.48
CA ASN A 32 -10.19 4.91 -4.00
C ASN A 32 -8.94 4.95 -3.13
N LYS A 33 -9.09 4.98 -1.80
CA LYS A 33 -7.95 4.92 -0.87
C LYS A 33 -7.17 3.61 -1.02
N LEU A 34 -7.86 2.47 -1.11
CA LEU A 34 -7.25 1.14 -1.27
C LEU A 34 -6.47 1.03 -2.59
N ASN A 35 -6.99 1.58 -3.67
CA ASN A 35 -6.35 1.58 -4.99
C ASN A 35 -5.08 2.43 -5.04
N ASN A 36 -4.99 3.48 -4.21
CA ASN A 36 -3.82 4.36 -4.14
C ASN A 36 -2.79 3.93 -3.07
N MET A 37 -3.05 2.84 -2.35
CA MET A 37 -2.15 2.35 -1.30
C MET A 37 -0.87 1.79 -1.90
N LYS A 38 0.29 2.25 -1.42
CA LYS A 38 1.61 1.75 -1.82
C LYS A 38 2.15 0.77 -0.78
N VAL A 39 2.79 -0.29 -1.26
CA VAL A 39 3.39 -1.34 -0.42
C VAL A 39 4.91 -1.15 -0.41
N PHE A 40 5.49 -0.94 0.77
CA PHE A 40 6.93 -0.86 0.97
C PHE A 40 7.39 -2.09 1.75
N LEU A 41 8.26 -2.92 1.16
CA LEU A 41 8.69 -4.19 1.75
C LEU A 41 10.22 -4.29 1.80
N GLY A 42 10.76 -4.69 2.94
CA GLY A 42 12.20 -4.81 3.14
C GLY A 42 12.86 -3.45 3.28
N PHE A 43 13.62 -3.05 2.27
CA PHE A 43 14.33 -1.77 2.24
C PHE A 43 14.03 -1.03 0.91
N PRO A 44 14.02 0.31 0.92
CA PRO A 44 13.77 1.08 -0.28
C PRO A 44 14.90 0.89 -1.30
N ASP A 45 14.56 0.93 -2.59
CA ASP A 45 15.52 0.60 -3.66
C ASP A 45 16.77 1.48 -3.68
N TRP A 46 16.64 2.75 -3.27
CA TRP A 46 17.79 3.68 -3.18
C TRP A 46 18.86 3.16 -2.21
N TYR A 47 18.49 2.31 -1.24
CA TYR A 47 19.41 1.72 -0.28
C TYR A 47 20.39 0.71 -0.93
N LYS A 48 20.10 0.22 -2.15
CA LYS A 48 21.04 -0.59 -2.95
C LYS A 48 22.19 0.25 -3.51
N ASN A 49 22.02 1.56 -3.62
CA ASN A 49 23.04 2.46 -4.16
C ASN A 49 23.98 2.93 -3.05
N LYS A 50 25.20 2.37 -3.02
CA LYS A 50 26.23 2.70 -2.02
C LYS A 50 26.59 4.19 -1.99
N THR A 51 26.56 4.88 -3.12
CA THR A 51 26.83 6.32 -3.19
C THR A 51 25.69 7.12 -2.55
N ALA A 52 24.44 6.75 -2.85
CA ALA A 52 23.26 7.37 -2.23
C ALA A 52 23.24 7.15 -0.71
N VAL A 53 23.56 5.94 -0.26
CA VAL A 53 23.69 5.63 1.17
C VAL A 53 24.79 6.49 1.81
N LYS A 54 25.99 6.56 1.23
CA LYS A 54 27.08 7.42 1.75
C LYS A 54 26.71 8.90 1.77
N ALA A 55 25.97 9.39 0.78
CA ALA A 55 25.50 10.78 0.74
C ALA A 55 24.46 11.04 1.86
N SER A 56 23.56 10.10 2.13
CA SER A 56 22.54 10.23 3.18
C SER A 56 23.12 10.36 4.60
N TYR A 57 24.34 9.89 4.82
CA TYR A 57 25.06 10.03 6.10
C TYR A 57 25.91 11.31 6.20
N LYS A 58 26.04 12.10 5.13
CA LYS A 58 26.94 13.26 5.08
C LYS A 58 26.30 14.58 5.53
N GLY A 59 24.99 14.63 5.77
CA GLY A 59 24.27 15.83 6.20
C GLY A 59 24.06 16.81 5.06
#